data_AF-A0A4Q9FJI3-F1
#
_entry.id   AF-A0A4Q9FJI3-F1
#
_cell.length_a   1.000
_cell.length_b   1.000
_cell.length_c   1.000
_cell.angle_alpha   90.00
_cell.angle_beta   90.00
_cell.angle_gamma   90.00
#
_symmetry.space_group_name_H-M   'P 1'
#
loop_
_entity.id
_entity.type
_entity.pdbx_description
1 polymer ?
#
loop_
_entity_poly.entity_id
_entity_poly.type
_entity_poly.pdbx_seq_one_letter_code
_entity_poly.pdbx_strand_id
1 'polypeptide(L)'
;MKTLFKNLLFLLFASIATVACVTEDNLQPEGQWELTNPSITLPSDDLVILDETTPSDIITFSWEAATSSADFIVTYKVVVDTLGSNNFDTPILELTPSNSGKALSTSISYQAIDEALSFAGYPANNDVELTWAVIANSINKTSQDSNNITIKRFENELIPNRLFLSGTATENENNLSEAILLRRLNDSEGNPSNIHEVYTSLTAGGTFQFYSEQSLPALIYGGSADGQIVKSGDPISVTEDGQYRIRIDLDSNTYTLLKIERWNMKGSPIIGGWGSDEPLQYIGGGVWQASIQLVSTGGFLFRADVNDGDYWGYLLKRIVGTANNLIMESDAGAQGVNFEDIPSEQLGTKLVTLDLSANAYNYTIEDDPNAAEPIATPNTLYLFINNTLVGELTKDGDIFRSSTYIALQAGDQITLNTAVDGSGDSFTTSENIGATTEPDGINVSESPNLLAGSDVINVERDQAYKFAIDFANAKLQWNYYNIFLFHWDEINQKWEERNEFLMTYSHPYKFTTTVGLSGNFDMKFISPWDNDFGSESPTELSGNITNGGGSNIRNIPTDGNYQVNIEITPDFSSGTYEFIQQ
;
A
#
# COMPACT_ATOMS: atom_id res chain seq x y z
N MET A 1 -26.32 -46.94 80.21
CA MET A 1 -26.61 -45.53 79.85
C MET A 1 -26.08 -45.07 78.47
N LYS A 2 -25.22 -45.81 77.75
CA LYS A 2 -24.72 -45.40 76.42
C LYS A 2 -25.49 -45.95 75.20
N THR A 3 -26.35 -46.97 75.37
CA THR A 3 -27.14 -47.58 74.27
C THR A 3 -28.54 -46.99 74.13
N LEU A 4 -29.15 -46.51 75.22
CA LEU A 4 -30.44 -45.80 75.18
C LEU A 4 -30.36 -44.41 74.54
N PHE A 5 -29.22 -43.73 74.66
CA PHE A 5 -29.01 -42.40 74.09
C PHE A 5 -28.79 -42.42 72.57
N LYS A 6 -28.20 -43.50 72.02
CA LYS A 6 -28.02 -43.66 70.57
C LYS A 6 -29.33 -43.93 69.83
N ASN A 7 -30.23 -44.72 70.42
CA ASN A 7 -31.51 -45.03 69.80
C ASN A 7 -32.52 -43.87 69.91
N LEU A 8 -32.41 -43.03 70.95
CA LEU A 8 -33.22 -41.81 71.05
C LEU A 8 -32.77 -40.73 70.05
N LEU A 9 -31.46 -40.60 69.79
CA LEU A 9 -30.94 -39.64 68.80
C LEU A 9 -31.29 -40.05 67.36
N PHE A 10 -31.33 -41.35 67.07
CA PHE A 10 -31.70 -41.86 65.74
C PHE A 10 -33.21 -41.73 65.47
N LEU A 11 -34.06 -41.87 66.49
CA LEU A 11 -35.50 -41.61 66.40
C LEU A 11 -35.84 -40.12 66.31
N LEU A 12 -35.02 -39.25 66.91
CA LEU A 12 -35.19 -37.79 66.79
C LEU A 12 -34.73 -37.26 65.42
N PHE A 13 -33.69 -37.85 64.82
CA PHE A 13 -33.28 -37.51 63.44
C PHE A 13 -34.22 -38.10 62.37
N ALA A 14 -34.81 -39.27 62.62
CA ALA A 14 -35.77 -39.88 61.69
C ALA A 14 -37.15 -39.19 61.72
N SER A 15 -37.52 -38.51 62.81
CA SER A 15 -38.78 -37.77 62.93
C SER A 15 -38.73 -36.32 62.42
N ILE A 16 -37.52 -35.76 62.25
CA ILE A 16 -37.32 -34.44 61.62
C ILE A 16 -37.24 -34.55 60.09
N ALA A 17 -37.03 -35.75 59.53
CA ALA A 17 -37.01 -35.96 58.07
C ALA A 17 -38.41 -36.05 57.42
N THR A 18 -39.50 -36.13 58.20
CA THR A 18 -40.88 -36.27 57.65
C THR A 18 -41.72 -35.01 57.79
N VAL A 19 -41.12 -33.89 58.19
CA VAL A 19 -41.76 -32.56 58.16
C VAL A 19 -40.81 -31.57 57.48
N ALA A 20 -40.31 -31.95 56.30
CA ALA A 20 -39.85 -30.96 55.34
C ALA A 20 -41.09 -30.45 54.63
N CYS A 21 -41.33 -29.14 54.81
CA CYS A 21 -42.17 -28.25 54.02
C CYS A 21 -42.86 -28.93 52.82
N VAL A 22 -44.19 -29.06 52.86
CA VAL A 22 -44.95 -28.88 51.63
C VAL A 22 -44.74 -27.41 51.30
N THR A 23 -43.71 -27.10 50.51
CA THR A 23 -43.75 -25.88 49.71
C THR A 23 -45.06 -26.00 48.94
N GLU A 24 -45.99 -25.08 49.19
CA GLU A 24 -47.00 -24.81 48.17
C GLU A 24 -46.22 -24.44 46.92
N ASP A 25 -46.13 -25.42 46.03
CA ASP A 25 -45.55 -25.29 44.72
C ASP A 25 -46.49 -24.35 43.95
N ASN A 26 -46.32 -23.05 44.18
CA ASN A 26 -47.02 -21.98 43.46
C ASN A 26 -46.50 -21.84 42.02
N LEU A 27 -45.76 -22.82 41.53
CA LEU A 27 -45.45 -23.00 40.13
C LEU A 27 -46.46 -24.01 39.60
N GLN A 28 -47.46 -23.52 38.85
CA GLN A 28 -48.19 -24.39 37.93
C GLN A 28 -47.15 -25.20 37.13
N PRO A 29 -47.34 -26.52 36.94
CA PRO A 29 -46.36 -27.32 36.24
C PRO A 29 -46.04 -26.69 34.89
N GLU A 30 -44.76 -26.41 34.65
CA GLU A 30 -44.25 -25.92 33.36
C GLU A 30 -44.88 -26.78 32.24
N GLY A 31 -45.81 -26.18 31.49
CA GLY A 31 -46.46 -26.83 30.33
C GLY A 31 -47.99 -26.99 30.36
N GLN A 32 -48.70 -26.71 31.46
CA GLN A 32 -50.18 -26.80 31.53
C GLN A 32 -50.92 -25.46 31.25
N TRP A 33 -50.35 -24.59 30.41
CA TRP A 33 -50.94 -23.31 30.04
C TRP A 33 -50.70 -23.03 28.55
N GLU A 34 -51.58 -22.31 27.88
CA GLU A 34 -51.45 -21.99 26.45
C GLU A 34 -51.17 -20.50 26.22
N LEU A 35 -50.44 -20.21 25.14
CA LEU A 35 -50.22 -18.87 24.62
C LEU A 35 -50.93 -18.77 23.26
N THR A 36 -51.92 -17.89 23.15
CA THR A 36 -52.58 -17.66 21.85
C THR A 36 -51.64 -16.92 20.92
N ASN A 37 -51.93 -16.95 19.62
CA ASN A 37 -51.22 -16.07 18.68
C ASN A 37 -51.63 -14.60 18.93
N PRO A 38 -50.74 -13.62 18.68
CA PRO A 38 -51.17 -12.25 18.43
C PRO A 38 -51.99 -12.18 17.13
N SER A 39 -52.61 -11.04 16.83
CA SER A 39 -53.31 -10.83 15.54
C SER A 39 -52.88 -9.50 14.94
N ILE A 40 -52.23 -9.53 13.79
CA ILE A 40 -51.76 -8.33 13.10
C ILE A 40 -52.93 -7.41 12.70
N THR A 41 -52.73 -6.10 12.84
CA THR A 41 -53.71 -5.06 12.45
C THR A 41 -53.15 -4.02 11.48
N LEU A 42 -51.87 -3.63 11.61
CA LEU A 42 -51.18 -2.73 10.68
C LEU A 42 -49.76 -3.23 10.35
N PRO A 43 -49.23 -2.89 9.16
CA PRO A 43 -49.88 -2.13 8.08
C PRO A 43 -51.03 -2.90 7.41
N SER A 44 -52.07 -2.18 6.99
CA SER A 44 -53.22 -2.76 6.26
C SER A 44 -53.00 -2.83 4.75
N ASP A 45 -52.03 -2.05 4.25
CA ASP A 45 -51.67 -2.02 2.84
C ASP A 45 -50.57 -3.04 2.56
N ASP A 46 -50.73 -3.75 1.45
CA ASP A 46 -49.75 -4.75 1.01
C ASP A 46 -48.50 -4.09 0.38
N LEU A 47 -48.56 -2.80 0.03
CA LEU A 47 -47.46 -2.03 -0.57
C LEU A 47 -47.20 -0.75 0.22
N VAL A 48 -45.96 -0.57 0.68
CA VAL A 48 -45.46 0.66 1.28
C VAL A 48 -44.42 1.28 0.34
N ILE A 49 -44.61 2.54 -0.02
CA ILE A 49 -43.64 3.30 -0.83
C ILE A 49 -42.86 4.24 0.08
N LEU A 50 -41.55 4.04 0.14
CA LEU A 50 -40.67 4.91 0.92
C LEU A 50 -40.39 6.19 0.12
N ASP A 51 -40.66 7.35 0.72
CA ASP A 51 -40.37 8.65 0.12
C ASP A 51 -39.04 9.20 0.66
N GLU A 52 -38.03 9.25 -0.22
CA GLU A 52 -36.68 9.72 0.12
C GLU A 52 -36.63 11.22 0.49
N THR A 53 -37.66 12.00 0.16
CA THR A 53 -37.76 13.41 0.55
C THR A 53 -38.28 13.59 1.97
N THR A 54 -38.87 12.55 2.55
CA THR A 54 -39.39 12.49 3.92
C THR A 54 -38.84 11.28 4.69
N PRO A 55 -37.51 11.14 4.81
CA PRO A 55 -36.86 9.93 5.35
C PRO A 55 -37.23 9.64 6.82
N SER A 56 -37.72 10.65 7.54
CA SER A 56 -38.19 10.55 8.93
C SER A 56 -39.62 10.04 9.10
N ASP A 57 -40.39 9.92 8.02
CA ASP A 57 -41.74 9.35 8.06
C ASP A 57 -41.68 7.88 8.51
N ILE A 58 -42.76 7.38 9.12
CA ILE A 58 -42.74 6.11 9.85
C ILE A 58 -43.74 5.10 9.30
N ILE A 59 -43.34 3.82 9.33
CA ILE A 59 -44.23 2.68 9.21
C ILE A 59 -44.61 2.24 10.62
N THR A 60 -45.90 2.09 10.88
CA THR A 60 -46.41 1.58 12.15
C THR A 60 -46.84 0.12 12.00
N PHE A 61 -46.28 -0.73 12.86
CA PHE A 61 -46.70 -2.11 13.04
C PHE A 61 -47.55 -2.20 14.31
N SER A 62 -48.75 -2.77 14.22
CA SER A 62 -49.64 -2.97 15.39
C SER A 62 -50.38 -4.28 15.33
N TRP A 63 -50.76 -4.81 16.50
CA TRP A 63 -51.43 -6.10 16.65
C TRP A 63 -52.33 -6.14 17.89
N GLU A 64 -53.27 -7.07 17.89
CA GLU A 64 -54.02 -7.47 19.08
C GLU A 64 -53.21 -8.45 19.93
N ALA A 65 -53.39 -8.36 21.25
CA ALA A 65 -52.58 -9.08 22.22
C ALA A 65 -52.78 -10.61 22.17
N ALA A 66 -51.67 -11.35 22.14
CA ALA A 66 -51.65 -12.74 22.57
C ALA A 66 -52.02 -12.86 24.07
N THR A 67 -52.76 -13.91 24.43
CA THR A 67 -53.21 -14.18 25.81
C THR A 67 -52.55 -15.44 26.35
N SER A 68 -51.99 -15.35 27.56
CA SER A 68 -51.59 -16.51 28.34
C SER A 68 -52.78 -17.03 29.13
N SER A 69 -53.10 -18.32 29.04
CA SER A 69 -54.20 -18.92 29.83
C SER A 69 -53.93 -18.96 31.34
N ALA A 70 -52.71 -18.62 31.76
CA ALA A 70 -52.27 -18.54 33.15
C ALA A 70 -51.92 -17.10 33.58
N ASP A 71 -52.31 -16.10 32.78
CA ASP A 71 -52.07 -14.67 33.03
C ASP A 71 -50.58 -14.30 33.19
N PHE A 72 -49.67 -15.08 32.59
CA PHE A 72 -48.27 -14.73 32.53
C PHE A 72 -48.02 -13.51 31.64
N ILE A 73 -46.97 -12.76 31.95
CA ILE A 73 -46.56 -11.60 31.16
C ILE A 73 -46.20 -12.04 29.74
N VAL A 74 -46.74 -11.32 28.76
CA VAL A 74 -46.41 -11.48 27.35
C VAL A 74 -45.61 -10.27 26.88
N THR A 75 -44.53 -10.52 26.16
CA THR A 75 -43.71 -9.52 25.48
C THR A 75 -43.66 -9.83 24.00
N TYR A 76 -43.46 -8.83 23.17
CA TYR A 76 -43.51 -8.92 21.72
C TYR A 76 -42.20 -8.44 21.10
N LYS A 77 -41.92 -8.92 19.90
CA LYS A 77 -40.99 -8.31 18.95
C LYS A 77 -41.61 -8.34 17.55
N VAL A 78 -41.28 -7.35 16.74
CA VAL A 78 -41.60 -7.35 15.31
C VAL A 78 -40.35 -7.71 14.54
N VAL A 79 -40.46 -8.65 13.62
CA VAL A 79 -39.36 -9.09 12.76
C VAL A 79 -39.75 -8.95 11.30
N VAL A 80 -38.80 -8.55 10.45
CA VAL A 80 -38.96 -8.52 9.00
C VAL A 80 -37.87 -9.40 8.41
N ASP A 81 -38.24 -10.23 7.44
CA ASP A 81 -37.37 -11.22 6.83
C ASP A 81 -37.78 -11.49 5.38
N THR A 82 -37.00 -12.30 4.70
CA THR A 82 -37.23 -12.82 3.35
C THR A 82 -38.64 -13.41 3.20
N LEU A 83 -39.23 -13.21 2.02
CA LEU A 83 -40.56 -13.71 1.70
C LEU A 83 -40.69 -15.23 1.96
N GLY A 84 -41.73 -15.60 2.72
CA GLY A 84 -42.02 -16.99 3.09
C GLY A 84 -41.26 -17.48 4.32
N SER A 85 -40.46 -16.64 4.98
CA SER A 85 -39.78 -17.00 6.23
C SER A 85 -40.79 -17.38 7.32
N ASN A 86 -40.53 -18.50 7.98
CA ASN A 86 -41.27 -18.99 9.15
C ASN A 86 -40.37 -19.16 10.37
N ASN A 87 -39.07 -18.88 10.23
CA ASN A 87 -38.08 -18.89 11.29
C ASN A 87 -37.32 -17.55 11.27
N PHE A 88 -37.30 -16.86 12.40
CA PHE A 88 -36.79 -15.49 12.54
C PHE A 88 -35.61 -15.43 13.51
N ASP A 89 -34.72 -16.43 13.45
CA ASP A 89 -33.49 -16.47 14.25
C ASP A 89 -32.46 -15.41 13.77
N THR A 90 -32.48 -15.08 12.48
CA THR A 90 -31.60 -14.07 11.86
C THR A 90 -32.39 -13.15 10.93
N PRO A 91 -33.32 -12.35 11.46
CA PRO A 91 -34.18 -11.50 10.63
C PRO A 91 -33.38 -10.35 10.03
N ILE A 92 -33.86 -9.80 8.91
CA ILE A 92 -33.30 -8.58 8.31
C ILE A 92 -33.41 -7.41 9.28
N LEU A 93 -34.52 -7.35 10.01
CA LEU A 93 -34.82 -6.31 10.99
C LEU A 93 -35.54 -6.92 12.18
N GLU A 94 -35.15 -6.51 13.39
CA GLU A 94 -35.86 -6.79 14.63
C GLU A 94 -36.17 -5.49 15.37
N LEU A 95 -37.44 -5.30 15.75
CA LEU A 95 -37.92 -4.17 16.51
C LEU A 95 -38.47 -4.63 17.85
N THR A 96 -37.96 -4.06 18.93
CA THR A 96 -38.52 -4.25 20.27
C THR A 96 -39.51 -3.14 20.59
N PRO A 97 -40.80 -3.45 20.82
CA PRO A 97 -41.80 -2.47 21.22
C PRO A 97 -41.46 -1.82 22.56
N SER A 98 -41.98 -0.61 22.78
CA SER A 98 -41.82 0.10 24.04
C SER A 98 -42.45 -0.64 25.24
N ASN A 99 -42.34 -0.07 26.44
CA ASN A 99 -42.83 -0.70 27.68
C ASN A 99 -42.19 -2.08 27.95
N SER A 100 -40.87 -2.18 27.72
CA SER A 100 -40.10 -3.44 27.84
C SER A 100 -40.70 -4.58 27.00
N GLY A 101 -41.06 -4.30 25.75
CA GLY A 101 -41.67 -5.27 24.83
C GLY A 101 -43.15 -5.53 25.03
N LYS A 102 -43.86 -4.84 25.94
CA LYS A 102 -45.29 -5.09 26.20
C LYS A 102 -46.25 -4.22 25.40
N ALA A 103 -45.74 -3.18 24.73
CA ALA A 103 -46.57 -2.37 23.85
C ALA A 103 -47.12 -3.22 22.70
N LEU A 104 -48.32 -2.88 22.21
CA LEU A 104 -49.01 -3.55 21.11
C LEU A 104 -48.77 -2.86 19.75
N SER A 105 -47.78 -1.98 19.72
CA SER A 105 -47.32 -1.33 18.50
C SER A 105 -45.85 -0.95 18.61
N THR A 106 -45.21 -0.86 17.43
CA THR A 106 -43.88 -0.29 17.26
C THR A 106 -43.81 0.39 15.89
N SER A 107 -42.81 1.24 15.69
CA SER A 107 -42.63 1.97 14.43
C SER A 107 -41.17 2.03 14.03
N ILE A 108 -40.93 2.16 12.73
CA ILE A 108 -39.61 2.38 12.14
C ILE A 108 -39.70 3.50 11.10
N SER A 109 -38.65 4.31 10.96
CA SER A 109 -38.60 5.33 9.92
C SER A 109 -38.35 4.72 8.54
N TYR A 110 -38.75 5.43 7.49
CA TYR A 110 -38.48 5.06 6.10
C TYR A 110 -36.98 4.88 5.86
N GLN A 111 -36.17 5.78 6.41
CA GLN A 111 -34.72 5.65 6.35
C GLN A 111 -34.21 4.35 6.97
N ALA A 112 -34.63 4.02 8.20
CA ALA A 112 -34.08 2.87 8.90
C ALA A 112 -34.49 1.53 8.26
N ILE A 113 -35.70 1.44 7.67
CA ILE A 113 -36.08 0.24 6.93
C ILE A 113 -35.39 0.16 5.57
N ASP A 114 -35.19 1.28 4.87
CA ASP A 114 -34.42 1.29 3.62
C ASP A 114 -32.96 0.86 3.84
N GLU A 115 -32.32 1.36 4.90
CA GLU A 115 -30.96 0.97 5.32
C GLU A 115 -30.88 -0.54 5.60
N ALA A 116 -31.82 -1.09 6.38
CA ALA A 116 -31.86 -2.53 6.67
C ALA A 116 -32.00 -3.38 5.39
N LEU A 117 -32.86 -2.95 4.45
CA LEU A 117 -33.03 -3.64 3.16
C LEU A 117 -31.81 -3.49 2.27
N SER A 118 -31.11 -2.35 2.32
CA SER A 118 -29.86 -2.15 1.59
C SER A 118 -28.76 -3.09 2.09
N PHE A 119 -28.60 -3.22 3.40
CA PHE A 119 -27.68 -4.17 4.03
C PHE A 119 -28.02 -5.63 3.72
N ALA A 120 -29.31 -5.95 3.59
CA ALA A 120 -29.76 -7.27 3.16
C ALA A 120 -29.53 -7.54 1.65
N GLY A 121 -29.00 -6.57 0.89
CA GLY A 121 -28.64 -6.73 -0.51
C GLY A 121 -29.76 -6.45 -1.50
N TYR A 122 -30.91 -5.94 -1.06
CA TYR A 122 -31.98 -5.57 -1.99
C TYR A 122 -31.59 -4.31 -2.79
N PRO A 123 -31.83 -4.23 -4.11
CA PRO A 123 -31.49 -3.05 -4.90
C PRO A 123 -32.38 -1.83 -4.59
N ALA A 124 -31.84 -0.61 -4.68
CA ALA A 124 -32.63 0.62 -4.64
C ALA A 124 -33.67 0.68 -5.77
N ASN A 125 -34.70 1.50 -5.59
CA ASN A 125 -35.81 1.72 -6.54
C ASN A 125 -36.50 0.42 -7.01
N ASN A 126 -36.47 -0.64 -6.22
CA ASN A 126 -37.15 -1.90 -6.51
C ASN A 126 -38.23 -2.19 -5.46
N ASP A 127 -39.26 -2.92 -5.90
CA ASP A 127 -40.23 -3.51 -5.01
C ASP A 127 -39.60 -4.73 -4.34
N VAL A 128 -39.62 -4.76 -3.02
CA VAL A 128 -39.07 -5.84 -2.20
C VAL A 128 -40.21 -6.55 -1.50
N GLU A 129 -40.45 -7.80 -1.87
CA GLU A 129 -41.43 -8.66 -1.21
C GLU A 129 -40.81 -9.33 0.02
N LEU A 130 -41.47 -9.18 1.17
CA LEU A 130 -40.96 -9.60 2.48
C LEU A 130 -42.07 -10.31 3.26
N THR A 131 -41.65 -11.07 4.27
CA THR A 131 -42.54 -11.53 5.34
C THR A 131 -42.17 -10.82 6.62
N TRP A 132 -43.18 -10.32 7.32
CA TRP A 132 -43.00 -9.77 8.66
C TRP A 132 -43.89 -10.49 9.65
N ALA A 133 -43.44 -10.58 10.90
CA ALA A 133 -44.16 -11.27 11.95
C ALA A 133 -44.12 -10.51 13.26
N VAL A 134 -45.17 -10.70 14.05
CA VAL A 134 -45.21 -10.35 15.47
C VAL A 134 -44.99 -11.62 16.25
N ILE A 135 -43.88 -11.68 16.99
CA ILE A 135 -43.54 -12.82 17.84
C ILE A 135 -43.89 -12.46 19.28
N ALA A 136 -44.82 -13.21 19.87
CA ALA A 136 -45.19 -13.12 21.27
C ALA A 136 -44.42 -14.16 22.08
N ASN A 137 -43.76 -13.72 23.16
CA ASN A 137 -43.01 -14.57 24.08
C ASN A 137 -43.59 -14.46 25.48
N SER A 138 -43.71 -15.59 26.16
CA SER A 138 -44.09 -15.63 27.58
C SER A 138 -43.45 -16.84 28.25
N ILE A 139 -42.61 -16.58 29.26
CA ILE A 139 -41.78 -17.57 29.98
C ILE A 139 -41.00 -18.48 29.02
N ASN A 140 -41.54 -19.65 28.69
CA ASN A 140 -40.93 -20.68 27.85
C ASN A 140 -41.75 -21.03 26.60
N LYS A 141 -42.81 -20.26 26.29
CA LYS A 141 -43.61 -20.42 25.07
C LYS A 141 -43.47 -19.19 24.17
N THR A 142 -43.47 -19.47 22.88
CA THR A 142 -43.49 -18.47 21.81
C THR A 142 -44.66 -18.78 20.88
N SER A 143 -45.37 -17.74 20.45
CA SER A 143 -46.39 -17.80 19.41
C SER A 143 -46.18 -16.64 18.43
N GLN A 144 -46.74 -16.73 17.23
CA GLN A 144 -46.55 -15.68 16.23
C GLN A 144 -47.75 -15.54 15.30
N ASP A 145 -47.84 -14.38 14.67
CA ASP A 145 -48.67 -14.11 13.51
C ASP A 145 -47.82 -13.39 12.48
N SER A 146 -48.09 -13.61 11.19
CA SER A 146 -47.23 -13.13 10.10
C SER A 146 -48.03 -12.74 8.87
N ASN A 147 -47.61 -11.67 8.20
CA ASN A 147 -48.15 -11.21 6.94
C ASN A 147 -47.01 -10.95 5.94
N ASN A 148 -47.36 -10.88 4.66
CA ASN A 148 -46.46 -10.38 3.64
C ASN A 148 -46.58 -8.86 3.53
N ILE A 149 -45.49 -8.21 3.11
CA ILE A 149 -45.46 -6.79 2.82
C ILE A 149 -44.51 -6.56 1.65
N THR A 150 -44.90 -5.70 0.73
CA THR A 150 -44.04 -5.19 -0.34
C THR A 150 -43.59 -3.79 0.02
N ILE A 151 -42.28 -3.55 -0.05
CA ILE A 151 -41.70 -2.23 0.22
C ILE A 151 -40.98 -1.76 -1.04
N LYS A 152 -41.39 -0.62 -1.59
CA LYS A 152 -40.64 0.09 -2.63
C LYS A 152 -39.54 0.91 -1.94
N ARG A 153 -38.29 0.51 -2.14
CA ARG A 153 -37.10 1.22 -1.61
C ARG A 153 -36.97 2.65 -2.14
N PHE A 154 -36.13 3.46 -1.49
CA PHE A 154 -35.75 4.78 -1.99
C PHE A 154 -35.21 4.72 -3.42
N GLU A 155 -35.30 5.83 -4.15
CA GLU A 155 -34.85 5.90 -5.55
C GLU A 155 -33.33 5.75 -5.63
N ASN A 156 -32.62 6.43 -4.72
CA ASN A 156 -31.17 6.41 -4.65
C ASN A 156 -30.65 5.38 -3.65
N GLU A 157 -29.51 4.77 -3.97
CA GLU A 157 -28.85 3.81 -3.08
C GLU A 157 -28.09 4.50 -1.94
N LEU A 158 -28.00 3.84 -0.80
CA LEU A 158 -27.17 4.27 0.32
C LEU A 158 -25.69 4.24 -0.09
N ILE A 159 -25.02 5.39 -0.05
CA ILE A 159 -23.59 5.52 -0.30
C ILE A 159 -22.86 5.56 1.05
N PRO A 160 -21.96 4.61 1.35
CA PRO A 160 -21.26 4.59 2.61
C PRO A 160 -20.21 5.71 2.69
N ASN A 161 -20.09 6.30 3.88
CA ASN A 161 -19.11 7.35 4.13
C ASN A 161 -17.69 6.81 4.39
N ARG A 162 -17.56 5.50 4.63
CA ARG A 162 -16.30 4.81 4.89
C ARG A 162 -16.37 3.43 4.25
N LEU A 163 -15.23 2.94 3.82
CA LEU A 163 -15.07 1.58 3.33
C LEU A 163 -13.87 0.93 4.01
N PHE A 164 -13.96 -0.39 4.17
CA PHE A 164 -12.94 -1.26 4.71
C PHE A 164 -12.67 -2.39 3.73
N LEU A 165 -11.43 -2.83 3.63
CA LEU A 165 -11.01 -3.94 2.80
C LEU A 165 -10.87 -5.20 3.68
N SER A 166 -11.45 -6.31 3.26
CA SER A 166 -11.23 -7.62 3.89
C SER A 166 -11.36 -8.76 2.90
N GLY A 167 -10.57 -9.81 3.11
CA GLY A 167 -10.60 -11.01 2.30
C GLY A 167 -9.46 -11.97 2.62
N THR A 168 -9.41 -13.09 1.92
CA THR A 168 -8.33 -14.07 2.08
C THR A 168 -7.01 -13.61 1.44
N ALA A 169 -7.07 -12.64 0.53
CA ALA A 169 -5.87 -12.05 -0.08
C ALA A 169 -5.23 -10.94 0.76
N THR A 170 -5.92 -10.39 1.76
CA THR A 170 -5.55 -9.14 2.43
C THR A 170 -4.76 -9.37 3.72
N GLU A 171 -4.00 -8.36 4.16
CA GLU A 171 -3.15 -8.43 5.36
C GLU A 171 -3.91 -8.68 6.68
N ASN A 172 -5.24 -8.48 6.72
CA ASN A 172 -6.07 -8.78 7.88
C ASN A 172 -6.59 -10.23 7.92
N GLU A 173 -6.10 -11.12 7.05
CA GLU A 173 -6.41 -12.56 7.06
C GLU A 173 -7.92 -12.89 7.09
N ASN A 174 -8.73 -12.13 6.34
CA ASN A 174 -10.20 -12.25 6.29
C ASN A 174 -10.91 -11.98 7.65
N ASN A 175 -10.25 -11.32 8.60
CA ASN A 175 -10.86 -10.89 9.86
C ASN A 175 -11.59 -9.55 9.70
N LEU A 176 -12.91 -9.60 9.53
CA LEU A 176 -13.73 -8.39 9.31
C LEU A 176 -13.61 -7.36 10.45
N SER A 177 -13.39 -7.81 11.70
CA SER A 177 -13.20 -6.90 12.84
C SER A 177 -11.91 -6.09 12.80
N GLU A 178 -10.95 -6.54 11.98
CA GLU A 178 -9.66 -5.91 11.72
C GLU A 178 -9.55 -5.44 10.26
N ALA A 179 -10.68 -5.30 9.55
CA ALA A 179 -10.70 -4.90 8.14
C ALA A 179 -10.01 -3.54 7.95
N ILE A 180 -9.26 -3.42 6.85
CA ILE A 180 -8.33 -2.32 6.60
C ILE A 180 -9.13 -1.10 6.11
N LEU A 181 -9.12 0.00 6.86
CA LEU A 181 -9.82 1.23 6.47
C LEU A 181 -9.23 1.79 5.16
N LEU A 182 -10.10 2.23 4.25
CA LEU A 182 -9.72 3.02 3.07
C LEU A 182 -9.74 4.52 3.40
N ARG A 183 -8.82 5.26 2.80
CA ARG A 183 -8.84 6.72 2.77
C ARG A 183 -9.96 7.18 1.85
N ARG A 184 -10.88 8.00 2.37
CA ARG A 184 -11.82 8.76 1.53
C ARG A 184 -11.12 9.99 0.96
N LEU A 185 -11.19 10.17 -0.36
CA LEU A 185 -10.63 11.34 -1.04
C LEU A 185 -11.60 12.52 -0.98
N ASN A 186 -11.09 13.71 -1.28
CA ASN A 186 -11.91 14.91 -1.41
C ASN A 186 -12.19 15.25 -2.87
N ASP A 187 -13.16 16.12 -3.12
CA ASP A 187 -13.38 16.81 -4.39
C ASP A 187 -12.53 18.10 -4.48
N SER A 188 -12.69 18.86 -5.57
CA SER A 188 -11.91 20.07 -5.82
C SER A 188 -12.27 21.24 -4.89
N GLU A 189 -13.33 21.10 -4.10
CA GLU A 189 -13.78 22.08 -3.11
C GLU A 189 -13.40 21.65 -1.67
N GLY A 190 -12.75 20.49 -1.52
CA GLY A 190 -12.32 19.94 -0.25
C GLY A 190 -13.42 19.18 0.50
N ASN A 191 -14.57 18.90 -0.13
CA ASN A 191 -15.60 18.06 0.47
C ASN A 191 -15.28 16.58 0.23
N PRO A 192 -15.72 15.66 1.12
CA PRO A 192 -15.53 14.23 0.90
C PRO A 192 -16.22 13.74 -0.38
N SER A 193 -15.49 13.09 -1.28
CA SER A 193 -16.01 12.46 -2.51
C SER A 193 -16.47 11.02 -2.27
N ASN A 194 -17.03 10.34 -3.25
CA ASN A 194 -17.37 8.91 -3.14
C ASN A 194 -16.27 7.99 -3.66
N ILE A 195 -15.03 8.50 -3.64
CA ILE A 195 -13.84 7.79 -4.05
C ILE A 195 -13.03 7.45 -2.80
N HIS A 196 -12.68 6.17 -2.68
CA HIS A 196 -11.86 5.67 -1.59
C HIS A 196 -10.65 4.91 -2.12
N GLU A 197 -9.56 4.92 -1.36
CA GLU A 197 -8.35 4.18 -1.73
C GLU A 197 -7.59 3.61 -0.55
N VAL A 198 -6.79 2.58 -0.80
CA VAL A 198 -5.92 1.94 0.18
C VAL A 198 -4.64 1.45 -0.48
N TYR A 199 -3.56 1.50 0.29
CA TYR A 199 -2.28 0.90 -0.02
C TYR A 199 -2.07 -0.33 0.89
N THR A 200 -1.91 -1.51 0.32
CA THR A 200 -1.83 -2.78 1.09
C THR A 200 -1.09 -3.86 0.30
N SER A 201 -0.62 -4.90 0.97
CA SER A 201 -0.14 -6.11 0.31
C SER A 201 -1.30 -7.06 0.02
N LEU A 202 -1.28 -7.68 -1.16
CA LEU A 202 -2.21 -8.74 -1.54
C LEU A 202 -1.47 -10.04 -1.84
N THR A 203 -2.11 -11.17 -1.53
CA THR A 203 -1.63 -12.52 -1.84
C THR A 203 -2.42 -13.14 -2.99
N ALA A 204 -1.70 -13.66 -4.00
CA ALA A 204 -2.23 -14.32 -5.17
C ALA A 204 -3.08 -15.55 -4.80
N GLY A 205 -4.15 -15.78 -5.56
CA GLY A 205 -5.08 -16.88 -5.34
C GLY A 205 -6.12 -16.63 -4.23
N GLY A 206 -5.97 -15.55 -3.46
CA GLY A 206 -7.00 -15.06 -2.56
C GLY A 206 -8.02 -14.13 -3.24
N THR A 207 -9.01 -13.70 -2.47
CA THR A 207 -10.01 -12.71 -2.89
C THR A 207 -10.20 -11.63 -1.82
N PHE A 208 -10.84 -10.52 -2.18
CA PHE A 208 -11.29 -9.49 -1.24
C PHE A 208 -12.62 -8.85 -1.65
N GLN A 209 -13.25 -8.16 -0.70
CA GLN A 209 -14.42 -7.29 -0.90
C GLN A 209 -14.27 -6.01 -0.08
N PHE A 210 -15.10 -5.02 -0.37
CA PHE A 210 -15.21 -3.79 0.41
C PHE A 210 -16.44 -3.83 1.30
N TYR A 211 -16.29 -3.35 2.53
CA TYR A 211 -17.32 -3.35 3.56
C TYR A 211 -17.52 -1.94 4.09
N SER A 212 -18.75 -1.55 4.37
CA SER A 212 -19.02 -0.24 5.02
C SER A 212 -18.77 -0.25 6.53
N GLU A 213 -18.69 -1.43 7.16
CA GLU A 213 -18.50 -1.62 8.60
C GLU A 213 -17.54 -2.80 8.87
N GLN A 214 -16.94 -2.82 10.06
CA GLN A 214 -16.06 -3.91 10.54
C GLN A 214 -16.85 -5.04 11.25
N SER A 215 -18.18 -5.06 11.10
CA SER A 215 -19.07 -6.11 11.57
C SER A 215 -20.33 -6.13 10.73
N LEU A 216 -21.00 -7.27 10.64
CA LEU A 216 -22.32 -7.35 10.01
C LEU A 216 -23.40 -6.77 10.94
N PRO A 217 -24.45 -6.13 10.41
CA PRO A 217 -24.71 -5.89 8.98
C PRO A 217 -23.83 -4.77 8.40
N ALA A 218 -23.46 -4.92 7.13
CA ALA A 218 -22.68 -3.94 6.36
C ALA A 218 -23.12 -3.96 4.90
N LEU A 219 -23.04 -2.82 4.20
CA LEU A 219 -22.97 -2.82 2.74
C LEU A 219 -21.68 -3.52 2.32
N ILE A 220 -21.81 -4.43 1.35
CA ILE A 220 -20.71 -5.21 0.79
C ILE A 220 -20.61 -4.89 -0.69
N TYR A 221 -19.40 -4.63 -1.18
CA TYR A 221 -19.12 -4.39 -2.59
C TYR A 221 -18.08 -5.37 -3.08
N GLY A 222 -18.37 -6.01 -4.21
CA GLY A 222 -17.49 -6.95 -4.90
C GLY A 222 -17.37 -6.59 -6.38
N GLY A 223 -16.74 -7.47 -7.15
CA GLY A 223 -16.59 -7.32 -8.59
C GLY A 223 -17.71 -7.97 -9.39
N SER A 224 -17.76 -7.64 -10.67
CA SER A 224 -18.47 -8.41 -11.71
C SER A 224 -17.47 -9.12 -12.63
N ALA A 225 -17.98 -10.03 -13.47
CA ALA A 225 -17.18 -10.67 -14.52
C ALA A 225 -16.56 -9.67 -15.52
N ASP A 226 -17.13 -8.46 -15.63
CA ASP A 226 -16.67 -7.40 -16.54
C ASP A 226 -15.76 -6.37 -15.84
N GLY A 227 -15.35 -6.62 -14.59
CA GLY A 227 -14.43 -5.75 -13.85
C GLY A 227 -15.05 -4.46 -13.30
N GLN A 228 -16.37 -4.44 -13.07
CA GLN A 228 -17.07 -3.32 -12.43
C GLN A 228 -17.29 -3.60 -10.94
N ILE A 229 -17.47 -2.56 -10.12
CA ILE A 229 -17.92 -2.75 -8.74
C ILE A 229 -19.44 -2.97 -8.71
N VAL A 230 -19.88 -3.90 -7.87
CA VAL A 230 -21.30 -4.24 -7.71
C VAL A 230 -21.60 -4.40 -6.23
N LYS A 231 -22.67 -3.74 -5.76
CA LYS A 231 -23.22 -3.96 -4.42
C LYS A 231 -23.69 -5.42 -4.32
N SER A 232 -23.25 -6.11 -3.28
CA SER A 232 -23.43 -7.56 -3.12
C SER A 232 -22.86 -8.38 -4.30
N GLY A 233 -21.83 -7.85 -4.97
CA GLY A 233 -21.10 -8.54 -6.04
C GLY A 233 -20.18 -9.65 -5.52
N ASP A 234 -19.61 -10.40 -6.46
CA ASP A 234 -18.71 -11.51 -6.15
C ASP A 234 -17.37 -11.02 -5.56
N PRO A 235 -16.66 -11.81 -4.74
CA PRO A 235 -15.32 -11.44 -4.28
C PRO A 235 -14.36 -11.19 -5.44
N ILE A 236 -13.55 -10.13 -5.34
CA ILE A 236 -12.56 -9.75 -6.35
C ILE A 236 -11.31 -10.61 -6.17
N SER A 237 -10.90 -11.32 -7.23
CA SER A 237 -9.72 -12.21 -7.22
C SER A 237 -8.41 -11.46 -7.41
N VAL A 238 -7.36 -11.93 -6.73
CA VAL A 238 -5.98 -11.43 -6.87
C VAL A 238 -5.13 -12.47 -7.59
N THR A 239 -4.47 -12.07 -8.67
CA THR A 239 -3.69 -13.00 -9.52
C THR A 239 -2.20 -13.01 -9.22
N GLU A 240 -1.67 -11.95 -8.62
CA GLU A 240 -0.25 -11.77 -8.34
C GLU A 240 -0.02 -11.32 -6.91
N ASP A 241 1.06 -11.79 -6.30
CA ASP A 241 1.55 -11.26 -5.03
C ASP A 241 2.13 -9.87 -5.27
N GLY A 242 1.91 -8.96 -4.32
CA GLY A 242 2.56 -7.66 -4.36
C GLY A 242 1.89 -6.62 -3.49
N GLN A 243 2.44 -5.41 -3.54
CA GLN A 243 1.83 -4.24 -2.93
C GLN A 243 0.98 -3.53 -3.98
N TYR A 244 -0.19 -3.05 -3.57
CA TYR A 244 -1.17 -2.45 -4.46
C TYR A 244 -1.67 -1.12 -3.92
N ARG A 245 -1.89 -0.18 -4.83
CA ARG A 245 -2.88 0.88 -4.65
C ARG A 245 -4.21 0.38 -5.20
N ILE A 246 -5.21 0.31 -4.34
CA ILE A 246 -6.58 -0.07 -4.70
C ILE A 246 -7.42 1.19 -4.61
N ARG A 247 -8.09 1.57 -5.70
CA ARG A 247 -9.03 2.71 -5.73
C ARG A 247 -10.41 2.21 -6.11
N ILE A 248 -11.44 2.65 -5.40
CA ILE A 248 -12.84 2.40 -5.67
C ILE A 248 -13.56 3.73 -5.86
N ASP A 249 -14.40 3.81 -6.88
CA ASP A 249 -15.24 4.97 -7.19
C ASP A 249 -16.70 4.51 -7.25
N LEU A 250 -17.47 4.92 -6.24
CA LEU A 250 -18.88 4.54 -6.10
C LEU A 250 -19.82 5.38 -6.98
N ASP A 251 -19.37 6.52 -7.51
CA ASP A 251 -20.16 7.34 -8.44
C ASP A 251 -20.16 6.69 -9.84
N SER A 252 -19.00 6.19 -10.27
CA SER A 252 -18.85 5.51 -11.57
C SER A 252 -19.01 3.99 -11.51
N ASN A 253 -19.09 3.41 -10.31
CA ASN A 253 -19.09 1.97 -10.06
C ASN A 253 -17.84 1.24 -10.60
N THR A 254 -16.67 1.84 -10.44
CA THR A 254 -15.40 1.27 -10.92
C THR A 254 -14.43 0.99 -9.78
N TYR A 255 -13.45 0.14 -10.04
CA TYR A 255 -12.27 0.00 -9.17
C TYR A 255 -11.01 -0.21 -10.01
N THR A 256 -9.84 0.10 -9.44
CA THR A 256 -8.54 -0.15 -10.05
C THR A 256 -7.60 -0.86 -9.08
N LEU A 257 -6.78 -1.75 -9.63
CA LEU A 257 -5.69 -2.44 -8.94
C LEU A 257 -4.38 -2.05 -9.61
N LEU A 258 -3.64 -1.16 -8.97
CA LEU A 258 -2.33 -0.71 -9.44
C LEU A 258 -1.25 -1.39 -8.60
N LYS A 259 -0.53 -2.35 -9.20
CA LYS A 259 0.61 -3.00 -8.54
C LYS A 259 1.78 -2.03 -8.44
N ILE A 260 2.34 -1.90 -7.25
CA ILE A 260 3.51 -1.09 -6.94
C ILE A 260 4.69 -2.04 -6.77
N GLU A 261 5.67 -1.94 -7.67
CA GLU A 261 6.89 -2.75 -7.58
C GLU A 261 7.86 -2.17 -6.55
N ARG A 262 7.90 -0.85 -6.43
CA ARG A 262 8.78 -0.15 -5.50
C ARG A 262 8.31 1.27 -5.23
N TRP A 263 8.52 1.75 -4.00
CA TRP A 263 8.55 3.19 -3.74
C TRP A 263 10.00 3.63 -3.63
N ASN A 264 10.34 4.76 -4.23
CA ASN A 264 11.68 5.33 -4.17
C ASN A 264 11.62 6.76 -3.66
N MET A 265 12.57 7.15 -2.81
CA MET A 265 12.90 8.56 -2.60
C MET A 265 13.78 9.01 -3.77
N LYS A 266 13.41 10.14 -4.39
CA LYS A 266 14.13 10.71 -5.54
C LYS A 266 14.24 12.22 -5.39
N GLY A 267 15.45 12.78 -5.50
CA GLY A 267 15.65 14.21 -5.39
C GLY A 267 17.08 14.62 -5.09
N SER A 268 17.31 15.92 -4.91
CA SER A 268 18.67 16.43 -4.63
C SER A 268 19.33 15.82 -3.37
N PRO A 269 18.63 15.57 -2.24
CA PRO A 269 19.27 15.13 -1.01
C PRO A 269 19.98 13.77 -1.06
N ILE A 270 19.52 12.86 -1.91
CA ILE A 270 20.08 11.51 -2.02
C ILE A 270 21.36 11.51 -2.84
N ILE A 271 22.10 10.42 -2.73
CA ILE A 271 23.27 10.15 -3.56
C ILE A 271 22.87 10.11 -5.04
N GLY A 272 23.64 10.79 -5.90
CA GLY A 272 23.32 10.88 -7.34
C GLY A 272 22.15 11.83 -7.67
N GLY A 273 21.51 12.43 -6.66
CA GLY A 273 20.48 13.45 -6.86
C GLY A 273 19.28 12.95 -7.67
N TRP A 274 18.78 13.82 -8.56
CA TRP A 274 17.66 13.49 -9.47
C TRP A 274 17.97 12.38 -10.49
N GLY A 275 19.24 12.02 -10.67
CA GLY A 275 19.68 10.94 -11.55
C GLY A 275 19.69 9.55 -10.90
N SER A 276 19.31 9.43 -9.62
CA SER A 276 19.26 8.17 -8.87
C SER A 276 17.93 7.98 -8.13
N ASP A 277 17.74 6.82 -7.51
CA ASP A 277 16.55 6.41 -6.75
C ASP A 277 17.03 5.66 -5.50
N GLU A 278 16.44 5.98 -4.34
CA GLU A 278 16.69 5.27 -3.08
C GLU A 278 15.43 4.50 -2.69
N PRO A 279 15.42 3.16 -2.78
CA PRO A 279 14.22 2.36 -2.62
C PRO A 279 13.79 2.22 -1.15
N LEU A 280 12.48 2.24 -0.90
CA LEU A 280 11.89 1.95 0.40
C LEU A 280 11.28 0.55 0.42
N GLN A 281 11.48 -0.15 1.54
CA GLN A 281 10.94 -1.49 1.76
C GLN A 281 9.56 -1.44 2.41
N TYR A 282 8.62 -2.25 1.92
CA TYR A 282 7.31 -2.40 2.56
C TYR A 282 7.44 -3.10 3.93
N ILE A 283 6.87 -2.50 4.97
CA ILE A 283 6.88 -3.04 6.33
C ILE A 283 5.48 -3.44 6.86
N GLY A 284 4.44 -3.34 6.01
CA GLY A 284 3.06 -3.70 6.34
C GLY A 284 2.14 -2.50 6.55
N GLY A 285 0.83 -2.72 6.43
CA GLY A 285 -0.20 -1.74 6.77
C GLY A 285 -0.18 -0.43 5.95
N GLY A 286 0.34 -0.47 4.72
CA GLY A 286 0.49 0.73 3.90
C GLY A 286 1.71 1.58 4.25
N VAL A 287 2.73 1.01 4.91
CA VAL A 287 3.95 1.72 5.32
C VAL A 287 5.19 1.16 4.63
N TRP A 288 6.06 2.06 4.17
CA TRP A 288 7.37 1.78 3.60
C TRP A 288 8.47 2.50 4.36
N GLN A 289 9.66 1.90 4.45
CA GLN A 289 10.78 2.45 5.20
C GLN A 289 12.13 2.09 4.57
N ALA A 290 13.11 3.00 4.69
CA ALA A 290 14.51 2.71 4.39
C ALA A 290 15.46 3.56 5.24
N SER A 291 16.67 3.04 5.44
CA SER A 291 17.82 3.83 5.91
C SER A 291 18.51 4.42 4.69
N ILE A 292 18.53 5.76 4.58
CA ILE A 292 18.99 6.50 3.41
C ILE A 292 20.06 7.50 3.82
N GLN A 293 21.17 7.55 3.09
CA GLN A 293 22.22 8.55 3.29
C GLN A 293 21.86 9.85 2.55
N LEU A 294 21.58 10.91 3.30
CA LEU A 294 21.33 12.25 2.74
C LEU A 294 22.63 13.06 2.71
N VAL A 295 23.11 13.38 1.51
CA VAL A 295 24.41 14.04 1.26
C VAL A 295 24.27 15.50 0.85
N SER A 296 23.06 15.97 0.59
CA SER A 296 22.81 17.37 0.24
C SER A 296 21.45 17.86 0.73
N THR A 297 21.24 19.19 0.69
CA THR A 297 19.94 19.82 0.94
C THR A 297 19.21 20.05 -0.37
N GLY A 298 17.88 20.03 -0.38
CA GLY A 298 17.09 20.35 -1.57
C GLY A 298 15.73 19.68 -1.61
N GLY A 299 15.06 19.75 -2.76
CA GLY A 299 13.77 19.13 -3.00
C GLY A 299 13.88 17.64 -3.35
N PHE A 300 12.90 16.85 -2.92
CA PHE A 300 12.72 15.46 -3.31
C PHE A 300 11.24 15.09 -3.41
N LEU A 301 10.94 13.89 -3.89
CA LEU A 301 9.60 13.32 -3.95
C LEU A 301 9.66 11.80 -3.70
N PHE A 302 8.52 11.17 -3.48
CA PHE A 302 8.41 9.72 -3.55
C PHE A 302 7.82 9.31 -4.90
N ARG A 303 8.50 8.41 -5.61
CA ARG A 303 8.11 7.90 -6.93
C ARG A 303 7.80 6.42 -6.82
N ALA A 304 6.66 5.99 -7.35
CA ALA A 304 6.36 4.57 -7.48
C ALA A 304 6.87 4.01 -8.82
N ASP A 305 7.57 2.88 -8.75
CA ASP A 305 7.76 2.01 -9.90
C ASP A 305 6.53 1.14 -10.12
N VAL A 306 6.01 1.18 -11.34
CA VAL A 306 4.83 0.42 -11.78
C VAL A 306 5.17 -0.19 -13.13
N ASN A 307 4.94 -1.50 -13.29
CA ASN A 307 5.14 -2.17 -14.58
C ASN A 307 4.23 -1.55 -15.65
N ASP A 308 4.77 -1.37 -16.86
CA ASP A 308 4.08 -0.78 -18.01
C ASP A 308 3.52 0.64 -17.75
N GLY A 309 4.00 1.31 -16.69
CA GLY A 309 3.63 2.68 -16.33
C GLY A 309 4.60 3.73 -16.89
N ASP A 310 4.12 4.97 -17.01
CA ASP A 310 5.00 6.12 -17.22
C ASP A 310 5.94 6.27 -16.01
N TYR A 311 7.24 6.38 -16.27
CA TYR A 311 8.28 6.53 -15.25
C TYR A 311 8.00 7.70 -14.29
N TRP A 312 7.34 8.76 -14.77
CA TRP A 312 6.94 9.92 -13.96
C TRP A 312 5.43 9.96 -13.63
N GLY A 313 4.70 8.87 -13.89
CA GLY A 313 3.24 8.83 -13.75
C GLY A 313 2.71 8.79 -12.31
N TYR A 314 3.54 8.36 -11.34
CA TYR A 314 3.12 8.10 -9.97
C TYR A 314 4.05 8.77 -8.95
N LEU A 315 3.75 10.04 -8.65
CA LEU A 315 4.56 10.90 -7.79
C LEU A 315 3.76 11.34 -6.58
N LEU A 316 4.30 11.11 -5.39
CA LEU A 316 3.80 11.71 -4.16
C LEU A 316 4.64 12.96 -3.83
N LYS A 317 3.94 14.08 -3.68
CA LYS A 317 4.51 15.39 -3.37
C LYS A 317 3.87 15.98 -2.13
N ARG A 318 4.55 16.96 -1.53
CA ARG A 318 4.02 17.65 -0.35
C ARG A 318 2.89 18.57 -0.76
N ILE A 319 1.78 18.56 -0.01
CA ILE A 319 0.74 19.58 -0.14
C ILE A 319 1.31 20.92 0.38
N VAL A 320 1.25 21.96 -0.44
CA VAL A 320 1.81 23.28 -0.11
C VAL A 320 1.26 23.79 1.22
N GLY A 321 2.16 24.24 2.09
CA GLY A 321 1.80 24.80 3.40
C GLY A 321 1.50 23.76 4.49
N THR A 322 1.65 22.47 4.20
CA THR A 322 1.62 21.40 5.21
C THR A 322 3.04 21.02 5.64
N ALA A 323 3.18 20.42 6.81
CA ALA A 323 4.49 19.94 7.28
C ALA A 323 4.96 18.75 6.44
N ASN A 324 4.11 17.71 6.34
CA ASN A 324 4.46 16.44 5.73
C ASN A 324 3.28 15.71 5.06
N ASN A 325 2.14 16.37 4.84
CA ASN A 325 1.03 15.72 4.15
C ASN A 325 1.36 15.57 2.67
N LEU A 326 1.10 14.38 2.14
CA LEU A 326 1.37 14.00 0.77
C LEU A 326 0.09 13.93 -0.07
N ILE A 327 0.25 14.17 -1.36
CA ILE A 327 -0.77 14.01 -2.38
C ILE A 327 -0.13 13.32 -3.58
N MET A 328 -0.86 12.40 -4.22
CA MET A 328 -0.50 11.92 -5.54
C MET A 328 -0.66 13.09 -6.52
N GLU A 329 0.39 13.44 -7.25
CA GLU A 329 0.42 14.60 -8.14
C GLU A 329 -0.77 14.61 -9.12
N SER A 330 -1.08 13.45 -9.69
CA SER A 330 -2.19 13.28 -10.63
C SER A 330 -3.58 13.49 -10.00
N ASP A 331 -3.72 13.38 -8.68
CA ASP A 331 -4.98 13.61 -7.98
C ASP A 331 -5.11 15.03 -7.39
N ALA A 332 -4.03 15.82 -7.38
CA ALA A 332 -4.02 17.12 -6.69
C ALA A 332 -5.06 18.10 -7.24
N GLY A 333 -5.20 18.16 -8.57
CA GLY A 333 -6.20 19.01 -9.22
C GLY A 333 -7.64 18.60 -8.88
N ALA A 334 -7.91 17.28 -8.85
CA ALA A 334 -9.23 16.75 -8.49
C ALA A 334 -9.57 16.96 -7.01
N GLN A 335 -8.56 17.12 -6.14
CA GLN A 335 -8.73 17.37 -4.72
C GLN A 335 -8.55 18.86 -4.34
N GLY A 336 -8.38 19.75 -5.33
CA GLY A 336 -8.32 21.20 -5.11
C GLY A 336 -7.09 21.69 -4.34
N VAL A 337 -6.00 20.92 -4.35
CA VAL A 337 -4.77 21.25 -3.62
C VAL A 337 -3.62 21.58 -4.56
N ASN A 338 -2.71 22.44 -4.08
CA ASN A 338 -1.42 22.67 -4.73
C ASN A 338 -0.36 21.79 -4.06
N PHE A 339 0.64 21.39 -4.83
CA PHE A 339 1.74 20.56 -4.37
C PHE A 339 3.10 21.21 -4.68
N GLU A 340 4.13 20.73 -3.98
CA GLU A 340 5.53 21.09 -4.19
C GLU A 340 6.42 19.88 -3.90
N ASP A 341 7.63 19.87 -4.45
CA ASP A 341 8.64 18.91 -4.03
C ASP A 341 8.91 19.08 -2.53
N ILE A 342 9.17 17.98 -1.85
CA ILE A 342 9.42 17.93 -0.42
C ILE A 342 10.78 18.56 -0.13
N PRO A 343 10.87 19.69 0.61
CA PRO A 343 12.16 20.26 0.96
C PRO A 343 12.81 19.48 2.10
N SER A 344 14.10 19.20 1.97
CA SER A 344 14.93 18.63 3.04
C SER A 344 16.15 19.49 3.30
N GLU A 345 16.39 19.76 4.58
CA GLU A 345 17.65 20.31 5.10
C GLU A 345 18.45 19.25 5.88
N GLN A 346 17.95 18.02 5.93
CA GLN A 346 18.53 16.92 6.70
C GLN A 346 19.74 16.34 5.96
N LEU A 347 20.80 16.07 6.72
CA LEU A 347 22.03 15.43 6.25
C LEU A 347 22.38 14.24 7.15
N GLY A 348 23.08 13.26 6.60
CA GLY A 348 23.50 12.05 7.28
C GLY A 348 22.63 10.84 6.99
N THR A 349 22.91 9.72 7.65
CA THR A 349 22.08 8.51 7.55
C THR A 349 20.76 8.71 8.28
N LYS A 350 19.64 8.67 7.54
CA LYS A 350 18.29 8.90 8.06
C LYS A 350 17.40 7.69 7.87
N LEU A 351 16.53 7.44 8.84
CA LEU A 351 15.40 6.55 8.67
C LEU A 351 14.25 7.33 8.02
N VAL A 352 13.99 7.03 6.76
CA VAL A 352 12.89 7.63 5.99
C VAL A 352 11.70 6.69 6.01
N THR A 353 10.55 7.18 6.47
CA THR A 353 9.30 6.40 6.50
C THR A 353 8.25 7.09 5.64
N LEU A 354 7.59 6.34 4.77
CA LEU A 354 6.44 6.74 3.98
C LEU A 354 5.20 6.00 4.50
N ASP A 355 4.23 6.73 5.05
CA ASP A 355 2.99 6.17 5.61
C ASP A 355 1.79 6.57 4.76
N LEU A 356 1.26 5.58 4.03
CA LEU A 356 0.06 5.69 3.18
C LEU A 356 -1.13 4.93 3.77
N SER A 357 -1.14 4.73 5.08
CA SER A 357 -2.35 4.29 5.78
C SER A 357 -3.44 5.36 5.68
N ALA A 358 -4.70 4.95 5.83
CA ALA A 358 -5.86 5.79 5.49
C ALA A 358 -5.87 7.20 6.12
N ASN A 359 -5.32 7.32 7.33
CA ASN A 359 -5.34 8.54 8.13
C ASN A 359 -4.04 9.36 8.05
N ALA A 360 -3.00 8.85 7.39
CA ALA A 360 -1.65 9.42 7.50
C ALA A 360 -1.25 10.21 6.25
N TYR A 361 -1.17 9.54 5.09
CA TYR A 361 -0.60 10.05 3.82
C TYR A 361 0.50 11.09 4.09
N ASN A 362 1.57 10.63 4.73
CA ASN A 362 2.65 11.48 5.17
C ASN A 362 4.00 10.76 5.13
N TYR A 363 5.05 11.47 5.53
CA TYR A 363 6.38 10.91 5.69
C TYR A 363 7.06 11.43 6.95
N THR A 364 8.08 10.71 7.41
CA THR A 364 9.04 11.14 8.44
C THR A 364 10.47 10.94 7.97
N ILE A 365 11.38 11.79 8.47
CA ILE A 365 12.82 11.69 8.28
C ILE A 365 13.45 11.88 9.66
N GLU A 366 14.03 10.82 10.20
CA GLU A 366 14.62 10.79 11.54
C GLU A 366 16.08 10.34 11.44
N ASP A 367 16.90 10.65 12.44
CA ASP A 367 18.22 10.02 12.55
C ASP A 367 18.03 8.50 12.64
N ASP A 368 18.75 7.75 11.80
CA ASP A 368 18.68 6.29 11.90
C ASP A 368 19.36 5.84 13.20
N PRO A 369 18.63 5.24 14.15
CA PRO A 369 19.20 4.79 15.41
C PRO A 369 20.23 3.66 15.26
N ASN A 370 20.30 3.04 14.08
CA ASN A 370 21.25 1.99 13.73
C ASN A 370 22.37 2.49 12.81
N ALA A 371 22.45 3.80 12.54
CA ALA A 371 23.54 4.38 11.79
C ALA A 371 24.90 4.08 12.43
N ALA A 372 25.93 3.94 11.61
CA ALA A 372 27.29 3.77 12.10
C ALA A 372 27.75 5.04 12.85
N GLU A 373 28.45 4.85 13.96
CA GLU A 373 28.99 5.95 14.75
C GLU A 373 30.03 6.76 13.94
N PRO A 374 30.05 8.10 14.05
CA PRO A 374 31.02 8.93 13.36
C PRO A 374 32.47 8.52 13.63
N ILE A 375 33.29 8.50 12.59
CA ILE A 375 34.74 8.29 12.70
C ILE A 375 35.42 9.67 12.65
N ALA A 376 36.47 9.87 13.44
CA ALA A 376 37.23 11.12 13.39
C ALA A 376 37.87 11.32 12.01
N THR A 377 37.51 12.41 11.33
CA THR A 377 38.01 12.73 9.99
C THR A 377 39.53 12.96 9.99
N PRO A 378 40.31 12.19 9.21
CA PRO A 378 41.75 12.40 9.10
C PRO A 378 42.08 13.67 8.30
N ASN A 379 43.35 14.10 8.34
CA ASN A 379 43.79 15.25 7.53
C ASN A 379 44.02 14.89 6.07
N THR A 380 44.47 13.66 5.82
CA THR A 380 44.82 13.11 4.50
C THR A 380 44.30 11.69 4.40
N LEU A 381 43.99 11.24 3.19
CA LEU A 381 43.59 9.87 2.91
C LEU A 381 44.13 9.45 1.54
N TYR A 382 44.83 8.33 1.51
CA TYR A 382 45.47 7.76 0.32
C TYR A 382 44.79 6.44 -0.05
N LEU A 383 44.60 6.24 -1.35
CA LEU A 383 44.05 5.02 -1.91
C LEU A 383 45.18 4.17 -2.49
N PHE A 384 45.17 2.88 -2.17
CA PHE A 384 46.07 1.89 -2.74
C PHE A 384 45.28 0.78 -3.42
N ILE A 385 45.77 0.29 -4.55
CA ILE A 385 45.28 -0.91 -5.24
C ILE A 385 46.41 -1.92 -5.27
N ASN A 386 46.16 -3.14 -4.79
CA ASN A 386 47.14 -4.22 -4.75
C ASN A 386 48.47 -3.77 -4.09
N ASN A 387 48.37 -3.05 -2.97
CA ASN A 387 49.47 -2.41 -2.22
C ASN A 387 50.28 -1.36 -3.00
N THR A 388 49.78 -0.89 -4.13
CA THR A 388 50.40 0.20 -4.91
C THR A 388 49.62 1.48 -4.72
N LEU A 389 50.31 2.57 -4.35
CA LEU A 389 49.69 3.89 -4.18
C LEU A 389 49.08 4.36 -5.51
N VAL A 390 47.79 4.69 -5.49
CA VAL A 390 47.07 5.28 -6.62
C VAL A 390 47.10 6.80 -6.53
N GLY A 391 46.86 7.36 -5.34
CA GLY A 391 46.86 8.79 -5.12
C GLY A 391 46.23 9.21 -3.79
N GLU A 392 46.28 10.51 -3.53
CA GLU A 392 45.58 11.16 -2.43
C GLU A 392 44.15 11.51 -2.85
N LEU A 393 43.18 11.28 -1.96
CA LEU A 393 41.80 11.69 -2.17
C LEU A 393 41.62 13.15 -1.77
N THR A 394 40.76 13.87 -2.50
CA THR A 394 40.50 15.29 -2.25
C THR A 394 39.57 15.44 -1.04
N LYS A 395 40.04 16.15 -0.02
CA LYS A 395 39.24 16.46 1.18
C LYS A 395 38.32 17.66 0.97
N ASP A 396 37.06 17.52 1.38
CA ASP A 396 36.06 18.57 1.48
C ASP A 396 35.21 18.36 2.76
N GLY A 397 35.47 19.15 3.80
CA GLY A 397 34.90 18.94 5.13
C GLY A 397 35.29 17.57 5.70
N ASP A 398 34.28 16.73 6.00
CA ASP A 398 34.43 15.37 6.51
C ASP A 398 34.44 14.29 5.41
N ILE A 399 34.45 14.70 4.14
CA ILE A 399 34.33 13.79 3.00
C ILE A 399 35.61 13.83 2.16
N PHE A 400 36.12 12.65 1.79
CA PHE A 400 37.20 12.48 0.83
C PHE A 400 36.67 11.92 -0.48
N ARG A 401 37.10 12.46 -1.62
CA ARG A 401 36.61 12.03 -2.95
C ARG A 401 37.75 11.68 -3.90
N SER A 402 37.52 10.69 -4.76
CA SER A 402 38.40 10.50 -5.92
C SER A 402 38.16 11.61 -6.95
N SER A 403 39.24 12.17 -7.50
CA SER A 403 39.17 13.23 -8.51
C SER A 403 38.63 12.74 -9.85
N THR A 404 38.89 11.47 -10.17
CA THR A 404 38.47 10.78 -11.40
C THR A 404 37.84 9.44 -11.05
N TYR A 405 37.23 8.80 -12.06
CA TYR A 405 36.89 7.39 -11.99
C TYR A 405 38.17 6.54 -12.04
N ILE A 406 38.19 5.46 -11.27
CA ILE A 406 39.31 4.55 -11.11
C ILE A 406 38.89 3.21 -11.72
N ALA A 407 39.57 2.80 -12.80
CA ALA A 407 39.32 1.51 -13.42
C ALA A 407 39.85 0.39 -12.51
N LEU A 408 38.96 -0.49 -12.07
CA LEU A 408 39.26 -1.64 -11.23
C LEU A 408 38.83 -2.92 -11.93
N GLN A 409 39.42 -4.04 -11.55
CA GLN A 409 39.06 -5.39 -12.01
C GLN A 409 38.61 -6.26 -10.86
N ALA A 410 37.77 -7.25 -11.15
CA ALA A 410 37.42 -8.29 -10.20
C ALA A 410 38.69 -8.96 -9.65
N GLY A 411 38.82 -8.99 -8.33
CA GLY A 411 40.00 -9.51 -7.62
C GLY A 411 41.04 -8.46 -7.24
N ASP A 412 40.91 -7.21 -7.68
CA ASP A 412 41.71 -6.11 -7.13
C ASP A 412 41.43 -5.92 -5.63
N GLN A 413 42.45 -5.51 -4.89
CA GLN A 413 42.39 -5.28 -3.45
C GLN A 413 42.64 -3.81 -3.14
N ILE A 414 41.66 -3.16 -2.52
CA ILE A 414 41.74 -1.76 -2.11
C ILE A 414 42.13 -1.66 -0.63
N THR A 415 43.00 -0.69 -0.33
CA THR A 415 43.18 -0.20 1.05
C THR A 415 43.16 1.33 1.09
N LEU A 416 42.64 1.87 2.20
CA LEU A 416 42.63 3.28 2.51
C LEU A 416 43.56 3.54 3.69
N ASN A 417 44.46 4.51 3.58
CA ASN A 417 45.40 4.82 4.66
C ASN A 417 45.64 6.33 4.80
N THR A 418 45.83 6.79 6.03
CA THR A 418 46.10 8.22 6.29
C THR A 418 47.51 8.67 5.92
N ALA A 419 48.44 7.74 5.71
CA ALA A 419 49.82 8.00 5.29
C ALA A 419 50.12 7.46 3.88
N VAL A 420 50.92 8.22 3.14
CA VAL A 420 51.31 7.90 1.75
C VAL A 420 52.15 6.63 1.61
N ASP A 421 52.79 6.20 2.70
CA ASP A 421 53.59 4.96 2.77
C ASP A 421 52.81 3.77 3.34
N GLY A 422 51.50 3.94 3.61
CA GLY A 422 50.63 2.91 4.17
C GLY A 422 50.83 2.63 5.66
N SER A 423 51.62 3.43 6.38
CA SER A 423 51.93 3.22 7.81
C SER A 423 50.94 3.87 8.79
N GLY A 424 50.01 4.69 8.29
CA GLY A 424 49.05 5.42 9.10
C GLY A 424 47.84 4.56 9.50
N ASP A 425 46.82 5.22 10.05
CA ASP A 425 45.53 4.60 10.32
C ASP A 425 44.87 4.13 9.01
N SER A 426 44.25 2.94 9.06
CA SER A 426 43.58 2.32 7.92
C SER A 426 42.08 2.22 8.13
N PHE A 427 41.36 2.19 7.01
CA PHE A 427 39.90 2.03 6.99
C PHE A 427 39.48 0.95 6.00
N THR A 428 38.37 0.29 6.33
CA THR A 428 37.82 -0.84 5.59
C THR A 428 36.28 -0.82 5.60
N THR A 429 35.66 -1.78 4.94
CA THR A 429 34.20 -1.98 4.87
C THR A 429 33.89 -3.46 5.01
N SER A 430 32.67 -3.80 5.45
CA SER A 430 32.21 -5.19 5.46
C SER A 430 31.79 -5.72 4.09
N GLU A 431 31.56 -4.81 3.14
CA GLU A 431 31.07 -5.13 1.79
C GLU A 431 32.14 -4.78 0.76
N ASN A 432 32.21 -5.58 -0.29
CA ASN A 432 33.18 -5.42 -1.37
C ASN A 432 32.76 -4.30 -2.33
N ILE A 433 33.72 -3.73 -3.06
CA ILE A 433 33.43 -2.76 -4.14
C ILE A 433 32.80 -3.51 -5.32
N GLY A 434 31.69 -2.98 -5.83
CA GLY A 434 30.94 -3.59 -6.95
C GLY A 434 29.93 -4.67 -6.55
N ALA A 435 29.81 -4.97 -5.24
CA ALA A 435 28.76 -5.85 -4.73
C ALA A 435 27.40 -5.15 -4.81
N THR A 436 26.48 -5.64 -5.65
CA THR A 436 25.12 -5.10 -5.77
C THR A 436 24.19 -6.17 -6.34
N THR A 437 22.89 -6.03 -6.10
CA THR A 437 21.83 -6.86 -6.69
C THR A 437 21.34 -6.37 -8.04
N GLU A 438 21.63 -5.11 -8.41
CA GLU A 438 21.12 -4.45 -9.63
C GLU A 438 22.28 -3.94 -10.52
N PRO A 439 23.17 -4.83 -11.02
CA PRO A 439 24.42 -4.43 -11.67
C PRO A 439 24.25 -3.72 -13.02
N ASP A 440 23.06 -3.85 -13.64
CA ASP A 440 22.74 -3.31 -14.96
C ASP A 440 22.05 -1.93 -14.89
N GLY A 441 21.89 -1.38 -13.68
CA GLY A 441 21.35 -0.03 -13.47
C GLY A 441 22.21 1.05 -14.14
N ILE A 442 21.61 2.20 -14.49
CA ILE A 442 22.30 3.24 -15.26
C ILE A 442 23.43 3.90 -14.45
N ASN A 443 23.16 4.21 -13.16
CA ASN A 443 24.15 4.64 -12.17
C ASN A 443 24.07 3.71 -10.96
N VAL A 444 24.95 2.73 -10.90
CA VAL A 444 24.98 1.76 -9.81
C VAL A 444 25.80 2.36 -8.67
N SER A 445 25.20 2.49 -7.49
CA SER A 445 25.86 3.04 -6.31
C SER A 445 25.47 2.25 -5.07
N GLU A 446 26.43 2.06 -4.16
CA GLU A 446 26.19 1.54 -2.82
C GLU A 446 26.98 2.37 -1.80
N SER A 447 26.52 2.35 -0.54
CA SER A 447 27.13 3.11 0.56
C SER A 447 27.33 2.24 1.81
N PRO A 448 28.23 1.23 1.76
CA PRO A 448 28.56 0.44 2.93
C PRO A 448 29.13 1.24 4.09
N ASN A 449 29.01 0.69 5.29
CA ASN A 449 29.61 1.27 6.50
C ASN A 449 31.14 1.24 6.41
N LEU A 450 31.76 2.38 6.69
CA LEU A 450 33.19 2.55 6.89
C LEU A 450 33.54 2.14 8.32
N LEU A 451 34.64 1.40 8.46
CA LEU A 451 35.15 0.93 9.74
C LEU A 451 36.64 1.24 9.84
N ALA A 452 37.14 1.50 11.04
CA ALA A 452 38.58 1.50 11.29
C ALA A 452 39.10 0.06 11.21
N GLY A 453 40.13 -0.18 10.40
CA GLY A 453 40.66 -1.52 10.18
C GLY A 453 41.62 -1.60 8.99
N SER A 454 42.49 -2.60 9.00
CA SER A 454 43.50 -2.82 7.95
C SER A 454 43.14 -3.92 6.96
N ASP A 455 41.94 -4.49 7.06
CA ASP A 455 41.48 -5.52 6.13
C ASP A 455 41.29 -4.94 4.73
N VAL A 456 41.67 -5.70 3.72
CA VAL A 456 41.53 -5.30 2.31
C VAL A 456 40.06 -5.31 1.91
N ILE A 457 39.65 -4.32 1.12
CA ILE A 457 38.33 -4.28 0.48
C ILE A 457 38.50 -4.90 -0.90
N ASN A 458 37.84 -6.04 -1.17
CA ASN A 458 37.97 -6.68 -2.48
C ASN A 458 37.07 -6.00 -3.50
N VAL A 459 37.43 -6.10 -4.78
CA VAL A 459 36.62 -5.68 -5.91
C VAL A 459 35.96 -6.90 -6.55
N GLU A 460 34.64 -6.87 -6.73
CA GLU A 460 33.89 -8.00 -7.30
C GLU A 460 33.70 -7.91 -8.82
N ARG A 461 33.84 -6.71 -9.39
CA ARG A 461 33.48 -6.45 -10.80
C ARG A 461 34.43 -5.47 -11.48
N ASP A 462 34.74 -5.79 -12.73
CA ASP A 462 35.45 -4.90 -13.66
C ASP A 462 34.57 -3.70 -13.98
N GLN A 463 34.96 -2.51 -13.52
CA GLN A 463 34.25 -1.26 -13.76
C GLN A 463 35.13 -0.05 -13.50
N ALA A 464 34.66 1.13 -13.93
CA ALA A 464 35.26 2.41 -13.57
C ALA A 464 34.48 3.02 -12.38
N TYR A 465 35.11 3.07 -11.21
CA TYR A 465 34.46 3.48 -9.96
C TYR A 465 34.84 4.87 -9.52
N LYS A 466 33.89 5.61 -8.96
CA LYS A 466 34.15 6.85 -8.23
C LYS A 466 33.84 6.63 -6.75
N PHE A 467 34.68 7.22 -5.89
CA PHE A 467 34.62 7.02 -4.45
C PHE A 467 34.30 8.31 -3.71
N ALA A 468 33.48 8.21 -2.67
CA ALA A 468 33.28 9.23 -1.65
C ALA A 468 33.30 8.58 -0.25
N ILE A 469 34.24 8.99 0.60
CA ILE A 469 34.43 8.44 1.95
C ILE A 469 34.00 9.53 2.93
N ASP A 470 32.88 9.31 3.61
CA ASP A 470 32.30 10.24 4.58
C ASP A 470 32.57 9.73 6.00
N PHE A 471 33.43 10.45 6.72
CA PHE A 471 33.82 10.09 8.09
C PHE A 471 32.75 10.46 9.12
N ALA A 472 32.01 11.55 8.90
CA ALA A 472 30.97 12.00 9.83
C ALA A 472 29.81 10.99 9.90
N ASN A 473 29.51 10.32 8.78
CA ASN A 473 28.48 9.28 8.71
C ASN A 473 29.05 7.85 8.71
N ALA A 474 30.38 7.71 8.80
CA ALA A 474 31.09 6.44 8.69
C ALA A 474 30.60 5.61 7.48
N LYS A 475 30.66 6.21 6.29
CA LYS A 475 30.27 5.59 5.01
C LYS A 475 31.41 5.60 4.00
N LEU A 476 31.54 4.51 3.25
CA LEU A 476 32.31 4.46 2.01
C LEU A 476 31.33 4.26 0.88
N GLN A 477 31.10 5.32 0.11
CA GLN A 477 30.30 5.23 -1.09
C GLN A 477 31.19 4.92 -2.29
N TRP A 478 30.70 4.04 -3.15
CA TRP A 478 31.19 3.87 -4.50
C TRP A 478 30.05 3.94 -5.50
N ASN A 479 30.34 4.41 -6.72
CA ASN A 479 29.43 4.31 -7.85
C ASN A 479 30.16 4.04 -9.15
N TYR A 480 29.47 3.43 -10.11
CA TYR A 480 29.91 3.32 -11.50
C TYR A 480 28.74 3.57 -12.46
N TYR A 481 29.08 3.93 -13.69
CA TYR A 481 28.12 4.21 -14.74
C TYR A 481 28.11 3.10 -15.78
N ASN A 482 26.92 2.57 -16.07
CA ASN A 482 26.69 1.76 -17.26
C ASN A 482 26.37 2.68 -18.44
N ILE A 483 26.98 2.43 -19.59
CA ILE A 483 26.77 3.23 -20.80
C ILE A 483 25.79 2.51 -21.71
N PHE A 484 24.79 3.27 -22.18
CA PHE A 484 23.81 2.79 -23.15
C PHE A 484 24.01 3.47 -24.49
N LEU A 485 23.89 2.72 -25.57
CA LEU A 485 23.74 3.26 -26.91
C LEU A 485 22.25 3.46 -27.19
N PHE A 486 21.83 4.72 -27.24
CA PHE A 486 20.48 5.10 -27.63
C PHE A 486 20.41 5.18 -29.16
N HIS A 487 19.31 4.72 -29.74
CA HIS A 487 19.12 4.68 -31.19
C HIS A 487 17.67 4.97 -31.57
N TRP A 488 17.42 6.02 -32.36
CA TRP A 488 16.06 6.47 -32.68
C TRP A 488 15.92 7.17 -34.03
N ASP A 489 14.69 7.23 -34.52
CA ASP A 489 14.32 7.91 -35.75
C ASP A 489 14.03 9.40 -35.50
N GLU A 490 15.10 10.20 -35.49
CA GLU A 490 15.00 11.65 -35.32
C GLU A 490 14.25 12.32 -36.49
N ILE A 491 14.37 11.78 -37.71
CA ILE A 491 13.74 12.35 -38.91
C ILE A 491 12.21 12.37 -38.76
N ASN A 492 11.66 11.31 -38.15
CA ASN A 492 10.24 11.18 -37.88
C ASN A 492 9.85 11.55 -36.43
N GLN A 493 10.76 12.18 -35.67
CA GLN A 493 10.56 12.63 -34.28
C GLN A 493 10.13 11.51 -33.30
N LYS A 494 10.70 10.32 -33.46
CA LYS A 494 10.34 9.13 -32.65
C LYS A 494 11.25 8.89 -31.46
N TRP A 495 11.55 9.94 -30.69
CA TRP A 495 12.38 9.83 -29.48
C TRP A 495 11.80 8.87 -28.44
N GLU A 496 10.47 8.86 -28.29
CA GLU A 496 9.77 7.99 -27.33
C GLU A 496 9.74 6.52 -27.75
N GLU A 497 10.11 6.20 -29.00
CA GLU A 497 10.22 4.82 -29.52
C GLU A 497 11.69 4.36 -29.61
N ARG A 498 12.62 5.05 -28.95
CA ARG A 498 14.06 4.74 -29.04
C ARG A 498 14.38 3.35 -28.50
N ASN A 499 15.41 2.73 -29.09
CA ASN A 499 16.04 1.55 -28.51
C ASN A 499 17.18 1.98 -27.58
N GLU A 500 17.32 1.30 -26.45
CA GLU A 500 18.38 1.52 -25.47
C GLU A 500 19.20 0.24 -25.31
N PHE A 501 20.45 0.25 -25.75
CA PHE A 501 21.31 -0.92 -25.72
C PHE A 501 22.41 -0.78 -24.67
N LEU A 502 22.35 -1.59 -23.61
CA LEU A 502 23.41 -1.65 -22.60
C LEU A 502 24.74 -2.10 -23.25
N MET A 503 25.82 -1.35 -22.97
CA MET A 503 27.17 -1.70 -23.40
C MET A 503 27.93 -2.44 -22.30
N THR A 504 28.68 -3.48 -22.69
CA THR A 504 29.51 -4.27 -21.79
C THR A 504 30.83 -3.56 -21.52
N TYR A 505 31.20 -3.38 -20.25
CA TYR A 505 32.50 -2.83 -19.87
C TYR A 505 33.65 -3.78 -20.22
N SER A 506 34.74 -3.20 -20.72
CA SER A 506 36.01 -3.86 -21.00
C SER A 506 37.13 -3.04 -20.38
N HIS A 507 37.84 -3.63 -19.43
CA HIS A 507 38.86 -2.90 -18.68
C HIS A 507 40.06 -2.49 -19.58
N PRO A 508 40.62 -1.27 -19.44
CA PRO A 508 40.11 -0.13 -18.67
C PRO A 508 39.30 0.85 -19.54
N TYR A 509 38.22 1.41 -18.96
CA TYR A 509 37.40 2.51 -19.51
C TYR A 509 36.82 2.30 -20.92
N LYS A 510 36.73 1.07 -21.39
CA LYS A 510 36.14 0.74 -22.70
C LYS A 510 34.77 0.13 -22.51
N PHE A 511 33.89 0.39 -23.46
CA PHE A 511 32.57 -0.24 -23.51
C PHE A 511 32.31 -0.74 -24.92
N THR A 512 31.70 -1.91 -25.03
CA THR A 512 31.41 -2.56 -26.31
C THR A 512 30.02 -3.15 -26.34
N THR A 513 29.36 -3.11 -27.50
CA THR A 513 28.11 -3.84 -27.75
C THR A 513 28.03 -4.24 -29.21
N THR A 514 27.24 -5.27 -29.52
CA THR A 514 26.97 -5.69 -30.90
C THR A 514 25.47 -5.68 -31.11
N VAL A 515 24.99 -4.78 -31.97
CA VAL A 515 23.55 -4.50 -32.14
C VAL A 515 23.17 -4.22 -33.59
N GLY A 516 21.90 -4.52 -33.91
CA GLY A 516 21.30 -4.12 -35.17
C GLY A 516 20.93 -2.64 -35.15
N LEU A 517 21.38 -1.89 -36.14
CA LEU A 517 21.13 -0.45 -36.28
C LEU A 517 20.44 -0.18 -37.62
N SER A 518 19.42 0.68 -37.58
CA SER A 518 18.70 1.18 -38.74
C SER A 518 19.45 2.32 -39.42
N GLY A 519 19.38 2.38 -40.74
CA GLY A 519 20.01 3.43 -41.54
C GLY A 519 19.37 4.80 -41.31
N ASN A 520 20.21 5.83 -41.23
CA ASN A 520 19.86 7.26 -41.09
C ASN A 520 19.20 7.65 -39.76
N PHE A 521 19.26 6.79 -38.76
CA PHE A 521 18.80 7.06 -37.40
C PHE A 521 19.89 7.77 -36.59
N ASP A 522 19.46 8.54 -35.60
CA ASP A 522 20.37 9.18 -34.65
C ASP A 522 20.76 8.22 -33.55
N MET A 523 21.96 8.44 -33.03
CA MET A 523 22.52 7.70 -31.92
C MET A 523 23.25 8.61 -30.94
N LYS A 524 23.28 8.17 -29.68
CA LYS A 524 24.00 8.84 -28.62
C LYS A 524 24.40 7.85 -27.53
N PHE A 525 25.51 8.09 -26.85
CA PHE A 525 25.90 7.29 -25.68
C PHE A 525 25.45 8.02 -24.42
N ILE A 526 24.64 7.36 -23.60
CA ILE A 526 23.97 7.95 -22.44
C ILE A 526 24.27 7.15 -21.17
N SER A 527 24.52 7.84 -20.06
CA SER A 527 24.53 7.27 -18.71
C SER A 527 24.26 8.33 -17.64
N PRO A 528 23.20 8.17 -16.83
CA PRO A 528 22.09 9.16 -16.72
C PRO A 528 22.13 10.37 -17.68
N TRP A 529 21.34 11.41 -17.42
CA TRP A 529 21.48 12.69 -18.14
C TRP A 529 22.76 13.45 -17.77
N ASP A 530 23.47 12.99 -16.74
CA ASP A 530 24.74 13.56 -16.28
C ASP A 530 25.93 13.19 -17.19
N ASN A 531 25.83 12.09 -17.95
CA ASN A 531 26.81 11.73 -18.98
C ASN A 531 26.13 11.54 -20.34
N ASP A 532 26.20 12.59 -21.12
CA ASP A 532 25.57 12.69 -22.44
C ASP A 532 26.63 12.94 -23.51
N PHE A 533 27.05 11.89 -24.20
CA PHE A 533 28.20 11.94 -25.10
C PHE A 533 27.78 12.14 -26.56
N GLY A 534 28.00 13.35 -27.09
CA GLY A 534 27.83 13.67 -28.51
C GLY A 534 29.17 13.69 -29.26
N SER A 535 29.10 13.55 -30.59
CA SER A 535 30.26 13.48 -31.48
C SER A 535 30.60 14.81 -32.14
N GLU A 536 31.90 15.07 -32.32
CA GLU A 536 32.41 16.18 -33.14
C GLU A 536 32.45 15.84 -34.64
N SER A 537 32.37 14.55 -34.99
CA SER A 537 32.41 14.01 -36.35
C SER A 537 31.22 13.08 -36.62
N PRO A 538 29.97 13.55 -36.46
CA PRO A 538 28.78 12.69 -36.30
C PRO A 538 28.46 11.77 -37.48
N THR A 539 29.03 12.03 -38.66
CA THR A 539 28.82 11.22 -39.88
C THR A 539 29.89 10.15 -40.11
N GLU A 540 30.98 10.17 -39.34
CA GLU A 540 32.09 9.22 -39.49
C GLU A 540 31.85 7.98 -38.62
N LEU A 541 32.33 6.81 -39.10
CA LEU A 541 32.26 5.55 -38.35
C LEU A 541 33.17 5.53 -37.13
N SER A 542 34.10 6.46 -37.01
CA SER A 542 34.90 6.66 -35.80
C SER A 542 35.16 8.14 -35.57
N GLY A 543 35.35 8.52 -34.31
CA GLY A 543 35.58 9.91 -33.95
C GLY A 543 35.71 10.13 -32.44
N ASN A 544 35.73 11.40 -32.05
CA ASN A 544 35.74 11.79 -30.65
C ASN A 544 34.32 12.05 -30.16
N ILE A 545 34.08 11.76 -28.88
CA ILE A 545 32.87 12.15 -28.15
C ILE A 545 33.21 13.11 -27.00
N THR A 546 32.28 14.00 -26.68
CA THR A 546 32.38 14.96 -25.56
C THR A 546 31.13 14.88 -24.70
N ASN A 547 31.29 14.82 -23.38
CA ASN A 547 30.17 14.80 -22.43
C ASN A 547 29.54 16.21 -22.33
N GLY A 548 28.21 16.28 -22.41
CA GLY A 548 27.43 17.52 -22.35
C GLY A 548 27.60 18.40 -23.60
N GLY A 549 28.11 17.84 -24.70
CA GLY A 549 28.40 18.55 -25.93
C GLY A 549 28.41 17.65 -27.17
N GLY A 550 28.77 18.21 -28.32
CA GLY A 550 28.76 17.49 -29.60
C GLY A 550 27.36 17.29 -30.20
N SER A 551 27.32 16.66 -31.37
CA SER A 551 26.10 16.34 -32.11
C SER A 551 25.72 14.87 -31.95
N ASN A 552 24.43 14.54 -32.13
CA ASN A 552 24.01 13.14 -32.27
C ASN A 552 24.76 12.48 -33.44
N ILE A 553 25.11 11.22 -33.28
CA ILE A 553 25.82 10.43 -34.29
C ILE A 553 24.81 9.92 -35.31
N ARG A 554 25.05 10.17 -36.60
CA ARG A 554 24.28 9.64 -37.74
C ARG A 554 25.25 9.22 -38.83
N ASN A 555 25.91 8.08 -38.61
CA ASN A 555 26.98 7.54 -39.45
C ASN A 555 26.62 6.22 -40.16
N ILE A 556 25.43 5.67 -39.91
CA ILE A 556 24.95 4.42 -40.52
C ILE A 556 23.99 4.74 -41.68
N PRO A 557 24.37 4.51 -42.96
CA PRO A 557 23.52 4.87 -44.11
C PRO A 557 22.47 3.81 -44.45
N THR A 558 22.69 2.56 -44.06
CA THR A 558 21.83 1.40 -44.34
C THR A 558 21.79 0.46 -43.15
N ASP A 559 20.66 -0.21 -42.96
CA ASP A 559 20.46 -1.19 -41.91
C ASP A 559 21.60 -2.24 -41.87
N GLY A 560 22.03 -2.60 -40.67
CA GLY A 560 23.08 -3.60 -40.49
C GLY A 560 23.38 -3.90 -39.03
N ASN A 561 24.17 -4.96 -38.80
CA ASN A 561 24.67 -5.28 -37.47
C ASN A 561 26.05 -4.65 -37.29
N TYR A 562 26.29 -3.99 -36.16
CA TYR A 562 27.54 -3.29 -35.88
C TYR A 562 28.06 -3.66 -34.50
N GLN A 563 29.37 -3.88 -34.41
CA GLN A 563 30.07 -3.79 -33.14
C GLN A 563 30.41 -2.33 -32.90
N VAL A 564 29.94 -1.80 -31.78
CA VAL A 564 30.14 -0.42 -31.36
C VAL A 564 31.06 -0.41 -30.16
N ASN A 565 32.17 0.31 -30.26
CA ASN A 565 33.17 0.45 -29.23
C ASN A 565 33.28 1.92 -28.82
N ILE A 566 33.46 2.17 -27.53
CA ILE A 566 33.86 3.47 -27.01
C ILE A 566 34.99 3.31 -25.99
N GLU A 567 35.82 4.35 -25.87
CA GLU A 567 36.83 4.50 -24.81
C GLU A 567 36.66 5.88 -24.19
N ILE A 568 36.36 5.93 -22.89
CA ILE A 568 36.05 7.16 -22.16
C ILE A 568 37.26 7.58 -21.33
N THR A 569 37.50 8.89 -21.21
CA THR A 569 38.55 9.41 -20.32
C THR A 569 38.21 9.17 -18.84
N PRO A 570 39.19 9.02 -17.93
CA PRO A 570 38.93 8.75 -16.52
C PRO A 570 38.08 9.82 -15.80
N ASP A 571 38.05 11.05 -16.31
CA ASP A 571 37.22 12.13 -15.78
C ASP A 571 35.80 12.17 -16.39
N PHE A 572 35.49 11.24 -17.30
CA PHE A 572 34.22 11.16 -18.03
C PHE A 572 33.86 12.43 -18.82
N SER A 573 34.87 13.24 -19.17
CA SER A 573 34.65 14.48 -19.93
C SER A 573 34.63 14.27 -21.44
N SER A 574 35.34 13.27 -21.95
CA SER A 574 35.41 12.98 -23.38
C SER A 574 35.75 11.50 -23.65
N GLY A 575 35.88 11.14 -24.92
CA GLY A 575 36.26 9.80 -25.32
C GLY A 575 36.39 9.65 -26.83
N THR A 576 36.46 8.41 -27.29
CA THR A 576 36.40 8.03 -28.70
C THR A 576 35.32 6.99 -28.93
N TYR A 577 34.87 6.87 -30.18
CA TYR A 577 33.95 5.84 -30.61
C TYR A 577 34.38 5.22 -31.94
N GLU A 578 33.93 3.99 -32.18
CA GLU A 578 34.11 3.26 -33.43
C GLU A 578 32.92 2.32 -33.70
N PHE A 579 32.42 2.32 -34.93
CA PHE A 579 31.37 1.43 -35.44
C PHE A 579 31.96 0.52 -36.51
N ILE A 580 31.91 -0.79 -36.26
CA ILE A 580 32.45 -1.83 -37.15
C ILE A 580 31.31 -2.71 -37.64
N GLN A 581 30.99 -2.65 -38.93
CA GLN A 581 29.98 -3.52 -39.54
C GLN A 581 30.40 -5.00 -39.42
N GLN A 582 29.47 -5.87 -39.01
CA GLN A 582 29.69 -7.31 -38.77
C GLN A 582 29.30 -8.19 -39.96
#